data_AF-A0A917BNP3-F1
#
_entry.id   AF-A0A917BNP3-F1
#
_cell.length_a   1.000
_cell.length_b   1.000
_cell.length_c   1.000
_cell.angle_alpha   90.00
_cell.angle_beta   90.00
_cell.angle_gamma   90.00
#
_symmetry.space_group_name_H-M   'P 1'
#
loop_
_entity.id
_entity.type
_entity.pdbx_description
1 polymer ?
#
loop_
_entity_poly.entity_id
_entity_poly.type
_entity_poly.pdbx_seq_one_letter_code
_entity_poly.pdbx_strand_id
1 'polypeptide(L)'
;MKNRLKTIEITKKYIDAFNRRDLKTIEEMLDERDVCFVRQAEPTILGREAILNRTRKSLGKLDRQGHQLHMINAIIDVKGIAAHPCMLGIMDGERHCVVVLGCHNNGHIASISILVTKDFLQKARPLEPAAPSEIAELHSMKSKLTHEELAQRRENLTEKAIHLQERLKTEGPTNELMGKFDRLQDAQKKLKQDEYDILYQD
;
A
#
# COMPACT_ATOMS: atom_id res chain seq x y z
N MET A 1 -16.35 3.46 26.15
CA MET A 1 -16.91 4.35 25.11
C MET A 1 -15.87 5.26 24.43
N LYS A 2 -15.01 5.98 25.18
CA LYS A 2 -13.98 6.89 24.61
C LYS A 2 -12.99 6.25 23.61
N ASN A 3 -12.64 4.98 23.80
CA ASN A 3 -11.70 4.28 22.92
C ASN A 3 -12.29 4.06 21.51
N ARG A 4 -13.58 3.67 21.40
CA ARG A 4 -14.23 3.38 20.10
C ARG A 4 -14.34 4.60 19.17
N LEU A 5 -14.66 5.78 19.71
CA LEU A 5 -14.71 7.01 18.91
C LEU A 5 -13.32 7.39 18.38
N LYS A 6 -12.28 7.30 19.22
CA LYS A 6 -10.90 7.48 18.80
C LYS A 6 -10.48 6.47 17.74
N THR A 7 -10.83 5.19 17.88
CA THR A 7 -10.55 4.16 16.87
C THR A 7 -11.19 4.50 15.53
N ILE A 8 -12.41 5.07 15.52
CA ILE A 8 -13.08 5.51 14.29
C ILE A 8 -12.30 6.66 13.64
N GLU A 9 -11.91 7.67 14.43
CA GLU A 9 -11.12 8.81 13.93
C GLU A 9 -9.77 8.38 13.37
N ILE A 10 -9.06 7.49 14.07
CA ILE A 10 -7.78 6.92 13.63
C ILE A 10 -7.98 6.10 12.37
N THR A 11 -9.05 5.29 12.30
CA THR A 11 -9.39 4.51 11.10
C THR A 11 -9.60 5.42 9.90
N LYS A 12 -10.37 6.50 10.04
CA LYS A 12 -10.59 7.49 8.97
C LYS A 12 -9.29 8.15 8.53
N LYS A 13 -8.49 8.64 9.48
CA LYS A 13 -7.19 9.26 9.18
C LYS A 13 -6.24 8.29 8.47
N TYR A 14 -6.25 7.01 8.86
CA TYR A 14 -5.43 5.98 8.23
C TYR A 14 -5.90 5.69 6.80
N ILE A 15 -7.22 5.62 6.57
CA ILE A 15 -7.79 5.47 5.22
C ILE A 15 -7.30 6.61 4.32
N ASP A 16 -7.43 7.86 4.78
CA ASP A 16 -7.03 9.03 4.00
C ASP A 16 -5.54 9.00 3.66
N ALA A 17 -4.69 8.72 4.66
CA ALA A 17 -3.25 8.61 4.47
C ALA A 17 -2.87 7.46 3.52
N PHE A 18 -3.51 6.30 3.66
CA PHE A 18 -3.27 5.13 2.81
C PHE A 18 -3.66 5.39 1.36
N ASN A 19 -4.86 5.94 1.13
CA ASN A 19 -5.36 6.25 -0.21
C ASN A 19 -4.51 7.33 -0.90
N ARG A 20 -3.99 8.30 -0.13
CA ARG A 20 -3.06 9.33 -0.62
C ARG A 20 -1.61 8.86 -0.71
N ARG A 21 -1.30 7.63 -0.29
CA ARG A 21 0.06 7.07 -0.20
C ARG A 21 1.00 7.87 0.69
N ASP A 22 0.45 8.56 1.66
CA ASP A 22 1.19 9.34 2.64
C ASP A 22 1.76 8.41 3.73
N LEU A 23 2.89 7.78 3.39
CA LEU A 23 3.59 6.87 4.30
C LEU A 23 4.12 7.59 5.55
N LYS A 24 4.36 8.91 5.48
CA LYS A 24 4.83 9.70 6.62
C LYS A 24 3.72 9.85 7.66
N THR A 25 2.51 10.21 7.23
CA THR A 25 1.37 10.24 8.14
C THR A 25 1.08 8.86 8.71
N ILE A 26 1.18 7.79 7.90
CA ILE A 26 1.03 6.41 8.41
C ILE A 26 2.07 6.12 9.48
N GLU A 27 3.34 6.46 9.24
CA GLU A 27 4.45 6.27 10.18
C GLU A 27 4.18 6.92 11.55
N GLU A 28 3.75 8.18 11.55
CA GLU A 28 3.42 8.94 12.77
C GLU A 28 2.24 8.33 13.54
N MET A 29 1.35 7.60 12.86
CA MET A 29 0.21 6.92 13.48
C MET A 29 0.57 5.58 14.11
N LEU A 30 1.63 4.90 13.64
CA LEU A 30 2.04 3.61 14.20
C LEU A 30 2.67 3.79 15.58
N ASP A 31 2.49 2.82 16.47
CA ASP A 31 3.24 2.79 17.72
C ASP A 31 4.76 2.65 17.45
N GLU A 32 5.58 3.29 18.30
CA GLU A 32 7.04 3.30 18.15
C GLU A 32 7.69 1.97 18.50
N ARG A 33 7.12 1.26 19.48
CA ARG A 33 7.80 0.16 20.16
C ARG A 33 7.25 -1.18 19.74
N ASP A 34 5.93 -1.32 19.76
CA ASP A 34 5.30 -2.65 19.76
C ASP A 34 4.26 -2.85 18.65
N VAL A 35 4.32 -2.04 17.58
CA VAL A 35 3.38 -2.20 16.46
C VAL A 35 3.58 -3.52 15.71
N CYS A 36 2.48 -4.22 15.46
CA CYS A 36 2.48 -5.45 14.67
C CYS A 36 1.55 -5.38 13.46
N PHE A 37 1.90 -6.15 12.43
CA PHE A 37 1.09 -6.37 11.25
C PHE A 37 0.85 -7.85 11.09
N VAL A 38 -0.43 -8.23 11.08
CA VAL A 38 -0.88 -9.61 11.01
C VAL A 38 -1.70 -9.75 9.73
N ARG A 39 -1.30 -10.68 8.86
CA ARG A 39 -2.12 -11.12 7.73
C ARG A 39 -2.39 -12.60 7.90
N GLN A 40 -3.64 -13.00 7.70
CA GLN A 40 -4.01 -14.41 7.82
C GLN A 40 -3.15 -15.29 6.91
N ALA A 41 -2.66 -16.41 7.46
CA ALA A 41 -1.77 -17.37 6.81
C ALA A 41 -0.37 -16.83 6.43
N GLU A 42 0.04 -15.69 7.00
CA GLU A 42 1.40 -15.17 6.85
C GLU A 42 2.08 -14.93 8.20
N PRO A 43 3.43 -14.93 8.24
CA PRO A 43 4.17 -14.51 9.42
C PRO A 43 3.79 -13.10 9.86
N THR A 44 3.69 -12.91 11.18
CA THR A 44 3.49 -11.58 11.76
C THR A 44 4.75 -10.73 11.54
N ILE A 45 4.54 -9.48 11.15
CA ILE A 45 5.62 -8.50 11.02
C ILE A 45 5.57 -7.59 12.23
N LEU A 46 6.74 -7.36 12.83
CA LEU A 46 6.90 -6.54 14.01
C LEU A 46 7.73 -5.31 13.66
N GLY A 47 7.36 -4.17 14.24
CA GLY A 47 8.11 -2.92 14.12
C GLY A 47 7.66 -2.05 12.95
N ARG A 48 7.62 -0.74 13.24
CA ARG A 48 7.18 0.32 12.34
C ARG A 48 7.88 0.30 10.99
N GLU A 49 9.21 0.23 10.98
CA GLU A 49 10.00 0.27 9.74
C GLU A 49 9.68 -0.92 8.82
N ALA A 50 9.56 -2.13 9.39
CA ALA A 50 9.25 -3.33 8.63
C ALA A 50 7.85 -3.26 8.00
N ILE A 51 6.87 -2.71 8.73
CA ILE A 51 5.52 -2.48 8.24
C ILE A 51 5.52 -1.47 7.10
N LEU A 52 6.20 -0.32 7.26
CA LEU A 52 6.29 0.72 6.22
C LEU A 52 6.99 0.19 4.96
N ASN A 53 8.09 -0.55 5.12
CA ASN A 53 8.79 -1.19 4.01
C ASN A 53 7.90 -2.17 3.27
N ARG A 54 7.07 -2.94 3.99
CA ARG A 54 6.08 -3.84 3.37
C ARG A 54 5.00 -3.05 2.62
N THR A 55 4.41 -2.03 3.24
CA THR A 55 3.38 -1.20 2.61
C THR A 55 3.90 -0.57 1.32
N ARG A 56 5.11 0.01 1.35
CA ARG A 56 5.78 0.57 0.16
C ARG A 56 5.98 -0.46 -0.95
N LYS A 57 6.46 -1.66 -0.60
CA LYS A 57 6.64 -2.77 -1.56
C LYS A 57 5.31 -3.23 -2.17
N SER A 58 4.25 -3.31 -1.39
CA SER A 58 2.92 -3.69 -1.87
C SER A 58 2.34 -2.65 -2.83
N LEU A 59 2.36 -1.36 -2.46
CA LEU A 59 1.90 -0.28 -3.34
C LEU A 59 2.71 -0.25 -4.64
N GLY A 60 4.04 -0.31 -4.56
CA GLY A 60 4.89 -0.36 -5.76
C GLY A 60 4.73 -1.63 -6.61
N LYS A 61 4.18 -2.73 -6.05
CA LYS A 61 3.79 -3.91 -6.84
C LYS A 61 2.47 -3.66 -7.58
N LEU A 62 1.47 -3.11 -6.90
CA LEU A 62 0.18 -2.74 -7.49
C LEU A 62 0.38 -1.80 -8.69
N ASP A 63 1.22 -0.77 -8.54
CA ASP A 63 1.56 0.17 -9.62
C ASP A 63 2.20 -0.48 -10.84
N ARG A 64 3.07 -1.47 -10.59
CA ARG A 64 3.72 -2.20 -11.68
C ARG A 64 2.74 -3.08 -12.43
N GLN A 65 1.74 -3.61 -11.73
CA GLN A 65 0.71 -4.47 -12.28
C GLN A 65 -0.51 -3.69 -12.82
N GLY A 66 -0.57 -2.38 -12.60
CA GLY A 66 -1.70 -1.54 -13.02
C GLY A 66 -2.97 -1.73 -12.18
N HIS A 67 -2.85 -2.35 -11.00
CA HIS A 67 -3.96 -2.53 -10.07
C HIS A 67 -4.10 -1.31 -9.16
N GLN A 68 -5.33 -0.99 -8.79
CA GLN A 68 -5.65 0.08 -7.84
C GLN A 68 -6.30 -0.50 -6.59
N LEU A 69 -5.74 -0.19 -5.43
CA LEU A 69 -6.27 -0.60 -4.13
C LEU A 69 -6.66 0.65 -3.33
N HIS A 70 -7.93 0.73 -2.98
CA HIS A 70 -8.48 1.79 -2.14
C HIS A 70 -9.04 1.19 -0.85
N MET A 71 -8.85 1.89 0.26
CA MET A 71 -9.48 1.56 1.53
C MET A 71 -10.72 2.44 1.70
N ILE A 72 -11.83 1.84 2.14
CA ILE A 72 -13.04 2.57 2.51
C ILE A 72 -13.46 2.23 3.93
N ASN A 73 -14.20 3.13 4.56
CA ASN A 73 -14.68 2.94 5.92
C ASN A 73 -15.80 1.89 5.96
N ALA A 74 -15.71 0.97 6.92
CA ALA A 74 -16.63 -0.14 7.05
C ALA A 74 -16.88 -0.50 8.52
N ILE A 75 -17.88 -1.33 8.73
CA ILE A 75 -18.11 -2.02 10.00
C ILE A 75 -18.16 -3.51 9.76
N ILE A 76 -17.71 -4.28 10.75
CA ILE A 76 -17.79 -5.74 10.70
C ILE A 76 -18.41 -6.28 11.98
N ASP A 77 -19.36 -7.18 11.82
CA ASP A 77 -19.96 -7.93 12.92
C ASP A 77 -19.20 -9.24 13.11
N VAL A 78 -18.47 -9.36 14.22
CA VAL A 78 -17.74 -10.58 14.57
C VAL A 78 -18.49 -11.28 15.70
N LYS A 79 -19.05 -12.46 15.41
CA LYS A 79 -19.66 -13.38 16.39
C LYS A 79 -20.74 -12.75 17.30
N GLY A 80 -21.61 -11.91 16.74
CA GLY A 80 -22.80 -11.40 17.46
C GLY A 80 -22.51 -10.38 18.57
N ILE A 81 -21.27 -9.92 18.70
CA ILE A 81 -20.87 -8.90 19.66
C ILE A 81 -20.44 -7.66 18.86
N ALA A 82 -21.23 -6.60 18.97
CA ALA A 82 -21.01 -5.21 18.56
C ALA A 82 -20.18 -4.93 17.28
N ALA A 83 -20.81 -4.29 16.29
CA ALA A 83 -20.17 -3.76 15.08
C ALA A 83 -18.82 -3.07 15.35
N HIS A 84 -17.73 -3.63 14.86
CA HIS A 84 -16.39 -3.09 15.03
C HIS A 84 -16.01 -2.20 13.83
N PRO A 85 -15.44 -1.00 14.04
CA PRO A 85 -14.90 -0.20 12.94
C PRO A 85 -13.81 -0.97 12.21
N CYS A 86 -13.88 -0.99 10.88
CA CYS A 86 -12.86 -1.62 10.05
C CYS A 86 -12.73 -0.86 8.72
N MET A 87 -11.80 -1.31 7.91
CA MET A 87 -11.58 -0.79 6.57
C MET A 87 -11.78 -1.91 5.58
N LEU A 88 -12.46 -1.63 4.48
CA LEU A 88 -12.61 -2.57 3.37
C LEU A 88 -11.66 -2.15 2.25
N GLY A 89 -10.74 -3.03 1.88
CA GLY A 89 -9.88 -2.83 0.72
C GLY A 89 -10.63 -3.23 -0.54
N ILE A 90 -10.82 -2.28 -1.45
CA ILE A 90 -11.40 -2.46 -2.78
C ILE A 90 -10.26 -2.44 -3.78
N MET A 91 -10.06 -3.55 -4.49
CA MET A 91 -9.06 -3.68 -5.54
C MET A 91 -9.77 -3.81 -6.88
N ASP A 92 -9.54 -2.86 -7.79
CA ASP A 92 -10.15 -2.81 -9.13
C ASP A 92 -11.69 -2.96 -9.11
N GLY A 93 -12.34 -2.38 -8.10
CA GLY A 93 -13.80 -2.43 -7.92
C GLY A 93 -14.31 -3.65 -7.14
N GLU A 94 -13.45 -4.62 -6.80
CA GLU A 94 -13.84 -5.81 -6.05
C GLU A 94 -13.35 -5.78 -4.59
N ARG A 95 -14.12 -6.38 -3.67
CA ARG A 95 -13.73 -6.51 -2.26
C ARG A 95 -12.56 -7.48 -2.12
N HIS A 96 -11.42 -6.98 -1.68
CA HIS A 96 -10.18 -7.76 -1.59
C HIS A 96 -9.81 -8.18 -0.16
N CYS A 97 -9.94 -7.27 0.80
CA CYS A 97 -9.58 -7.55 2.20
C CYS A 97 -10.37 -6.71 3.19
N VAL A 98 -10.44 -7.18 4.44
CA VAL A 98 -10.88 -6.37 5.58
C VAL A 98 -9.66 -6.09 6.44
N VAL A 99 -9.52 -4.85 6.89
CA VAL A 99 -8.43 -4.44 7.77
C VAL A 99 -9.00 -3.88 9.06
N VAL A 100 -8.47 -4.34 10.19
CA VAL A 100 -8.86 -3.92 11.54
C VAL A 100 -7.66 -3.32 12.23
N LEU A 101 -7.85 -2.13 12.82
CA LEU A 101 -6.82 -1.44 13.59
C LEU A 101 -7.03 -1.68 15.09
N GLY A 102 -5.99 -2.17 15.76
CA GLY A 102 -5.89 -2.14 17.22
C GLY A 102 -5.17 -0.87 17.63
N CYS A 103 -5.81 -0.04 18.45
CA CYS A 103 -5.26 1.25 18.87
C CYS A 103 -5.05 1.28 20.39
N HIS A 104 -3.95 1.90 20.83
CA HIS A 104 -3.73 2.26 22.21
C HIS A 104 -4.61 3.45 22.64
N ASN A 105 -4.73 3.69 23.95
CA ASN A 105 -5.53 4.80 24.48
C ASN A 105 -4.99 6.20 24.11
N ASN A 106 -3.68 6.27 23.79
CA ASN A 106 -3.00 7.48 23.28
C ASN A 106 -3.31 7.75 21.80
N GLY A 107 -3.94 6.81 21.09
CA GLY A 107 -4.34 6.95 19.70
C GLY A 107 -3.33 6.44 18.67
N HIS A 108 -2.22 5.84 19.10
CA HIS A 108 -1.30 5.15 18.20
C HIS A 108 -1.81 3.74 17.86
N ILE A 109 -1.51 3.30 16.64
CA ILE A 109 -1.87 1.98 16.13
C ILE A 109 -0.88 0.96 16.66
N ALA A 110 -1.38 0.05 17.49
CA ALA A 110 -0.65 -1.08 18.05
C ALA A 110 -0.65 -2.31 17.12
N SER A 111 -1.72 -2.48 16.33
CA SER A 111 -1.82 -3.64 15.43
C SER A 111 -2.61 -3.32 14.17
N ILE A 112 -2.14 -3.83 13.03
CA ILE A 112 -2.87 -3.85 11.76
C ILE A 112 -3.18 -5.30 11.42
N SER A 113 -4.46 -5.68 11.40
CA SER A 113 -4.89 -7.04 11.09
C SER A 113 -5.60 -7.10 9.75
N ILE A 114 -5.05 -7.85 8.79
CA ILE A 114 -5.64 -8.09 7.46
C ILE A 114 -6.32 -9.47 7.43
N LEU A 115 -7.62 -9.44 7.20
CA LEU A 115 -8.51 -10.59 7.09
C LEU A 115 -8.95 -10.74 5.62
N VAL A 116 -8.76 -11.93 5.06
CA VAL A 116 -9.00 -12.19 3.62
C VAL A 116 -10.00 -13.33 3.36
N THR A 117 -10.59 -13.93 4.40
CA THR A 117 -11.56 -15.00 4.19
C THR A 117 -12.87 -14.45 3.61
N LYS A 118 -13.53 -15.29 2.80
CA LYS A 118 -14.87 -15.00 2.26
C LYS A 118 -15.87 -14.63 3.37
N ASP A 119 -15.78 -15.28 4.53
CA ASP A 119 -16.66 -15.02 5.67
C ASP A 119 -16.51 -13.58 6.20
N PHE A 120 -15.28 -13.08 6.39
CA PHE A 120 -15.07 -11.70 6.83
C PHE A 120 -15.46 -10.67 5.77
N LEU A 121 -15.17 -10.93 4.49
CA LEU A 121 -15.54 -10.05 3.38
C LEU A 121 -17.05 -9.89 3.21
N GLN A 122 -17.83 -10.95 3.48
CA GLN A 122 -19.28 -10.93 3.45
C GLN A 122 -19.89 -10.21 4.65
N LYS A 123 -19.25 -10.32 5.82
CA LYS A 123 -19.70 -9.66 7.06
C LYS A 123 -19.37 -8.18 7.12
N ALA A 124 -18.34 -7.73 6.42
CA ALA A 124 -17.99 -6.32 6.34
C ALA A 124 -19.02 -5.54 5.50
N ARG A 125 -19.54 -4.46 6.10
CA ARG A 125 -20.50 -3.55 5.47
C ARG A 125 -19.87 -2.17 5.33
N PRO A 126 -19.77 -1.61 4.11
CA PRO A 126 -19.30 -0.25 3.93
C PRO A 126 -20.27 0.72 4.62
N LEU A 127 -19.73 1.73 5.29
CA LEU A 127 -20.53 2.75 5.98
C LEU A 127 -20.97 3.90 5.06
N GLU A 128 -20.28 4.07 3.94
CA GLU A 128 -20.59 5.09 2.94
C GLU A 128 -20.71 4.38 1.58
N PRO A 129 -21.75 4.68 0.77
CA PRO A 129 -21.68 4.34 -0.65
C PRO A 129 -20.55 5.19 -1.21
N ALA A 130 -19.40 4.58 -1.49
CA ALA A 130 -18.32 5.28 -2.16
C ALA A 130 -18.90 5.92 -3.41
N ALA A 131 -18.92 7.25 -3.48
CA ALA A 131 -19.49 7.92 -4.62
C ALA A 131 -18.68 7.45 -5.84
N PRO A 132 -19.31 6.95 -6.92
CA PRO A 132 -18.58 6.53 -8.11
C PRO A 132 -17.64 7.62 -8.64
N SER A 133 -17.97 8.90 -8.38
CA SER A 133 -17.14 10.07 -8.65
C SER A 133 -15.88 10.15 -7.79
N GLU A 134 -15.91 9.79 -6.50
CA GLU A 134 -14.74 9.77 -5.62
C GLU A 134 -13.80 8.62 -5.97
N ILE A 135 -14.37 7.46 -6.34
CA ILE A 135 -13.58 6.35 -6.90
C ILE A 135 -12.94 6.78 -8.21
N ALA A 136 -13.67 7.45 -9.10
CA ALA A 136 -13.12 7.96 -10.37
C ALA A 136 -12.05 9.05 -10.18
N GLU A 137 -12.18 9.95 -9.20
CA GLU A 137 -11.14 10.91 -8.82
C GLU A 137 -9.92 10.21 -8.22
N LEU A 138 -10.10 9.25 -7.31
CA LEU A 138 -9.00 8.46 -6.78
C LEU A 138 -8.32 7.59 -7.85
N HIS A 139 -9.08 7.12 -8.85
CA HIS A 139 -8.58 6.40 -10.02
C HIS A 139 -7.83 7.33 -11.00
N SER A 140 -8.25 8.59 -11.11
CA SER A 140 -7.60 9.63 -11.95
C SER A 140 -6.38 10.24 -11.26
N MET A 141 -6.29 10.14 -9.93
CA MET A 141 -5.06 10.27 -9.14
C MET A 141 -4.11 9.08 -9.38
N LYS A 142 -3.90 8.69 -10.65
CA LYS A 142 -2.59 8.15 -11.06
C LYS A 142 -1.58 9.07 -10.40
N SER A 143 -0.72 8.53 -9.55
CA SER A 143 0.38 9.29 -8.96
C SER A 143 1.09 9.97 -10.12
N LYS A 144 0.80 11.25 -10.37
CA LYS A 144 1.58 12.06 -11.29
C LYS A 144 2.94 12.05 -10.63
N LEU A 145 3.85 11.22 -11.16
CA LEU A 145 5.19 11.15 -10.65
C LEU A 145 5.72 12.57 -10.71
N THR A 146 6.10 13.11 -9.56
CA THR A 146 6.73 14.43 -9.53
C THR A 146 8.05 14.35 -10.31
N HIS A 147 8.52 15.48 -10.83
CA HIS A 147 9.83 15.53 -11.50
C HIS A 147 10.96 15.03 -10.58
N GLU A 148 10.85 15.28 -9.27
CA GLU A 148 11.79 14.77 -8.25
C GLU A 148 11.75 13.24 -8.15
N GLU A 149 10.56 12.63 -8.11
CA GLU A 149 10.42 11.17 -8.08
C GLU A 149 10.91 10.50 -9.37
N LEU A 150 10.72 11.14 -10.53
CA LEU A 150 11.30 10.67 -11.79
C LEU A 150 12.82 10.70 -11.76
N ALA A 151 13.41 11.81 -11.30
CA ALA A 151 14.85 11.97 -11.20
C ALA A 151 15.45 10.89 -10.27
N GLN A 152 14.83 10.68 -9.10
CA GLN A 152 15.25 9.65 -8.15
C GLN A 152 15.14 8.23 -8.75
N ARG A 153 14.09 7.94 -9.52
CA ARG A 153 13.95 6.65 -10.21
C ARG A 153 15.01 6.46 -11.28
N ARG A 154 15.33 7.50 -12.04
CA ARG A 154 16.38 7.47 -13.08
C ARG A 154 17.75 7.17 -12.47
N GLU A 155 18.10 7.84 -11.37
CA GLU A 155 19.34 7.60 -10.64
C GLU A 155 19.41 6.15 -10.15
N ASN A 156 18.38 5.67 -9.45
CA ASN A 156 18.30 4.30 -8.93
C ASN A 156 18.43 3.23 -10.03
N LEU A 157 17.84 3.43 -11.21
CA LEU A 157 17.97 2.50 -12.32
C LEU A 157 19.37 2.54 -12.94
N THR A 158 20.02 3.70 -12.92
CA THR A 158 21.39 3.88 -13.42
C THR A 158 22.39 3.16 -12.51
N GLU A 159 22.27 3.35 -11.19
CA GLU A 159 23.08 2.62 -10.21
C GLU A 159 22.91 1.10 -10.32
N LYS A 160 21.66 0.63 -10.48
CA LYS A 160 21.37 -0.79 -10.70
C LYS A 160 21.98 -1.31 -12.00
N ALA A 161 22.00 -0.51 -13.05
CA ALA A 161 22.65 -0.87 -14.31
C ALA A 161 24.15 -1.07 -14.13
N ILE A 162 24.81 -0.11 -13.45
CA ILE A 162 26.25 -0.17 -13.14
C ILE A 162 26.55 -1.43 -12.32
N HIS A 163 25.80 -1.65 -11.23
CA HIS A 163 26.04 -2.79 -10.35
C HIS A 163 25.80 -4.14 -11.05
N LEU A 164 24.76 -4.26 -11.89
CA LEU A 164 24.54 -5.48 -12.66
C LEU A 164 25.62 -5.70 -13.73
N GLN A 165 26.16 -4.64 -14.34
CA GLN A 165 27.27 -4.75 -15.28
C GLN A 165 28.57 -5.18 -14.57
N GLU A 166 28.85 -4.65 -13.39
CA GLU A 166 29.98 -5.10 -12.57
C GLU A 166 29.85 -6.57 -12.22
N ARG A 167 28.67 -7.00 -11.76
CA ARG A 167 28.40 -8.41 -11.48
C ARG A 167 28.51 -9.30 -12.70
N LEU A 168 28.06 -8.84 -13.87
CA LEU A 168 28.22 -9.59 -15.11
C LEU A 168 29.69 -9.77 -15.48
N LYS A 169 30.54 -8.75 -15.23
CA LYS A 169 31.99 -8.83 -15.46
C LYS A 169 32.68 -9.78 -14.48
N THR A 170 32.23 -9.85 -13.22
CA THR A 170 32.85 -10.69 -12.19
C THR A 170 32.35 -12.13 -12.17
N GLU A 171 31.05 -12.34 -12.36
CA GLU A 171 30.38 -13.64 -12.22
C GLU A 171 30.10 -14.31 -13.56
N GLY A 172 30.15 -13.57 -14.67
CA GLY A 172 29.75 -14.04 -16.00
C GLY A 172 28.22 -14.07 -16.19
N PRO A 173 27.76 -14.40 -17.41
CA PRO A 173 26.33 -14.42 -17.73
C PRO A 173 25.64 -15.63 -17.11
N THR A 174 24.86 -15.40 -16.05
CA THR A 174 23.98 -16.42 -15.45
C THR A 174 22.53 -16.14 -15.82
N ASN A 175 21.68 -17.19 -15.87
CA ASN A 175 20.24 -17.03 -16.15
C ASN A 175 19.55 -16.07 -15.17
N GLU A 176 19.99 -16.06 -13.91
CA GLU A 176 19.47 -15.13 -12.91
C GLU A 176 19.86 -13.67 -13.21
N LEU A 177 21.12 -13.42 -13.58
CA LEU A 177 21.60 -12.09 -13.95
C LEU A 177 20.91 -11.59 -15.22
N MET A 178 20.77 -12.45 -16.24
CA MET A 178 20.06 -12.11 -17.47
C MET A 178 18.60 -11.73 -17.19
N GLY A 179 17.88 -12.51 -16.36
CA GLY A 179 16.53 -12.15 -15.94
C GLY A 179 16.44 -10.88 -15.07
N LYS A 180 17.53 -10.45 -14.42
CA LYS A 180 17.60 -9.13 -13.77
C LYS A 180 17.83 -8.00 -14.77
N PHE A 181 18.61 -8.23 -15.82
CA PHE A 181 18.79 -7.28 -16.93
C PHE A 181 17.50 -7.05 -17.71
N ASP A 182 16.74 -8.10 -18.02
CA ASP A 182 15.45 -7.96 -18.71
C ASP A 182 14.48 -7.08 -17.91
N ARG A 183 14.37 -7.35 -16.61
CA ARG A 183 13.55 -6.54 -15.69
C ARG A 183 14.04 -5.10 -15.56
N LEU A 184 15.35 -4.87 -15.67
CA LEU A 184 15.91 -3.52 -15.69
C LEU A 184 15.55 -2.79 -16.97
N GLN A 185 15.63 -3.44 -18.13
CA GLN A 185 15.23 -2.87 -19.42
C GLN A 185 13.75 -2.53 -19.45
N ASP A 186 12.88 -3.42 -18.96
CA ASP A 186 11.45 -3.16 -18.83
C ASP A 186 11.17 -1.95 -17.93
N ALA A 187 11.89 -1.84 -16.80
CA ALA A 187 11.77 -0.71 -15.89
C ALA A 187 12.25 0.60 -16.53
N GLN A 188 13.33 0.58 -17.30
CA GLN A 188 13.82 1.74 -18.05
C GLN A 188 12.85 2.17 -19.17
N LYS A 189 12.25 1.20 -19.88
CA LYS A 189 11.25 1.47 -20.90
C LYS A 189 9.99 2.10 -20.29
N LYS A 190 9.54 1.58 -19.15
CA LYS A 190 8.41 2.15 -18.41
C LYS A 190 8.72 3.55 -17.91
N LEU A 191 9.92 3.80 -17.36
CA LEU A 191 10.32 5.15 -16.93
C LEU A 191 10.30 6.15 -18.09
N LYS A 192 10.77 5.77 -19.28
CA LYS A 192 10.71 6.63 -20.47
C LYS A 192 9.27 6.94 -20.89
N GLN A 193 8.37 5.97 -20.77
CA GLN A 193 6.94 6.20 -21.03
C GLN A 193 6.35 7.15 -19.98
N ASP A 194 6.67 6.96 -18.70
CA ASP A 194 6.22 7.85 -17.62
C ASP A 194 6.77 9.29 -17.83
N GLU A 195 8.03 9.44 -18.25
CA GLU A 195 8.64 10.74 -18.62
C GLU A 195 7.93 11.39 -19.81
N TYR A 196 7.60 10.61 -20.85
CA TYR A 196 6.86 11.09 -22.02
C TYR A 196 5.45 11.54 -21.66
N ASP A 197 4.71 10.72 -20.90
CA ASP A 197 3.35 11.03 -20.49
C ASP A 197 3.29 12.30 -19.64
N ILE A 198 4.34 12.60 -18.84
CA ILE A 198 4.42 13.85 -18.06
C ILE A 198 4.76 15.06 -18.93
N LEU A 199 5.62 14.91 -19.94
CA LEU A 199 6.04 16.01 -20.81
C LEU A 199 4.98 16.44 -21.85
N TYR A 200 4.03 15.56 -22.18
CA TYR A 200 3.11 15.74 -23.31
C TYR A 200 1.62 15.59 -22.96
N GLN A 201 1.24 15.59 -21.68
CA GLN A 201 -0.17 15.60 -21.22
C GLN A 201 -0.65 16.97 -20.68
N ASP A 202 0.05 18.06 -20.97
CA ASP A 202 -0.46 19.43 -20.83
C ASP A 202 -1.10 19.93 -22.13
#